data_AF-A0A942C547-F1
#
_entry.id   AF-A0A942C547-F1
#
_cell.length_a   1.000
_cell.length_b   1.000
_cell.length_c   1.000
_cell.angle_alpha   90.00
_cell.angle_beta   90.00
_cell.angle_gamma   90.00
#
_symmetry.space_group_name_H-M   'P 1'
#
loop_
_entity.id
_entity.type
_entity.pdbx_description
1 polymer ?
#
loop_
_entity_poly.entity_id
_entity_poly.type
_entity_poly.pdbx_seq_one_letter_code
_entity_poly.pdbx_strand_id
1 'polypeptide(L)'
;MNVKRQVWFGITALLLCLSVAISAQPNSQNAKPLSITRNSAPPPQMREAENFTGSVGVEPLLEATIPSRLAGGRVTFAPGARTNWHSHPMGQTLIVTAGAGWVQQEGGEKQEIKLGDVVWTPPGVKHWHGATTTDRLTHIALTEQQPDGKRVEWMEKVSDAQYNAPAKVQAVPAPARLSTTNNRPSARAIGDFSPKLAEITDDVLYADVWERPQLSRRDRSLVTVAALIAMNRPDQLRSHITRARTNGVTLEEVVETITHMAFYAGWPNAITALGVAREVFQTNQR
;
A
#
# COMPACT_ATOMS: atom_id res chain seq x y z
N MET A 1 83.32 -30.79 44.11
CA MET A 1 81.93 -30.30 44.18
C MET A 1 81.35 -30.38 42.78
N ASN A 2 80.46 -31.35 42.56
CA ASN A 2 80.06 -31.81 41.23
C ASN A 2 78.75 -31.13 40.79
N VAL A 3 78.77 -30.53 39.60
CA VAL A 3 77.62 -29.94 38.92
C VAL A 3 76.75 -31.08 38.36
N LYS A 4 75.44 -31.09 38.68
CA LYS A 4 74.44 -31.87 37.94
C LYS A 4 73.37 -30.93 37.36
N ARG A 5 73.22 -31.03 36.04
CA ARG A 5 72.19 -30.39 35.20
C ARG A 5 70.78 -30.83 35.61
N GLN A 6 69.81 -29.93 35.56
CA GLN A 6 68.45 -30.28 35.12
C GLN A 6 67.84 -29.14 34.29
N VAL A 7 67.32 -29.55 33.13
CA VAL A 7 66.60 -28.79 32.12
C VAL A 7 65.14 -28.70 32.58
N TRP A 8 64.54 -27.50 32.54
CA TRP A 8 63.12 -27.31 32.80
C TRP A 8 62.40 -26.94 31.49
N PHE A 9 61.45 -27.78 31.09
CA PHE A 9 60.54 -27.56 29.97
C PHE A 9 59.44 -26.57 30.40
N GLY A 10 59.25 -25.50 29.62
CA GLY A 10 58.11 -24.59 29.78
C GLY A 10 56.82 -25.22 29.27
N ILE A 11 55.81 -25.32 30.14
CA ILE A 11 54.43 -25.63 29.76
C ILE A 11 53.63 -24.33 29.82
N THR A 12 53.27 -23.80 28.65
CA THR A 12 52.32 -22.72 28.45
C THR A 12 50.91 -23.28 28.62
N ALA A 13 50.22 -22.93 29.71
CA ALA A 13 48.81 -23.27 29.90
C ALA A 13 47.91 -22.26 29.17
N LEU A 14 47.34 -22.68 28.05
CA LEU A 14 46.32 -21.93 27.30
C LEU A 14 44.95 -22.19 27.96
N LEU A 15 44.43 -21.20 28.71
CA LEU A 15 43.07 -21.22 29.25
C LEU A 15 42.06 -20.97 28.12
N LEU A 16 41.47 -22.05 27.60
CA LEU A 16 40.37 -21.99 26.64
C LEU A 16 39.05 -21.75 27.41
N CYS A 17 38.61 -20.50 27.48
CA CYS A 17 37.26 -20.17 27.95
C CYS A 17 36.23 -20.63 26.90
N LEU A 18 35.69 -21.83 27.09
CA LEU A 18 34.56 -22.35 26.30
C LEU A 18 33.27 -21.67 26.77
N SER A 19 32.91 -20.54 26.17
CA SER A 19 31.62 -19.90 26.38
C SER A 19 30.53 -20.73 25.70
N VAL A 20 29.88 -21.61 26.46
CA VAL A 20 28.64 -22.26 26.03
C VAL A 20 27.56 -21.18 25.96
N ALA A 21 27.22 -20.74 24.76
CA ALA A 21 26.02 -19.95 24.53
C ALA A 21 24.81 -20.87 24.76
N ILE A 22 24.24 -20.81 25.97
CA ILE A 22 22.93 -21.41 26.25
C ILE A 22 21.93 -20.60 25.42
N SER A 23 21.50 -21.14 24.28
CA SER A 23 20.32 -20.63 23.59
C SER A 23 19.13 -20.90 24.50
N ALA A 24 18.67 -19.89 25.25
CA ALA A 24 17.40 -19.96 25.94
C ALA A 24 16.30 -20.11 24.89
N GLN A 25 15.83 -21.33 24.66
CA GLN A 25 14.58 -21.54 23.94
C GLN A 25 13.47 -20.91 24.78
N PRO A 26 12.63 -20.04 24.21
CA PRO A 26 11.54 -19.44 24.97
C PRO A 26 10.63 -20.56 25.49
N ASN A 27 10.47 -20.59 26.82
CA ASN A 27 9.66 -21.59 27.52
C ASN A 27 8.20 -21.48 27.05
N SER A 28 7.75 -22.43 26.23
CA SER A 28 6.44 -22.41 25.55
C SER A 28 5.26 -22.59 26.51
N GLN A 29 5.52 -22.86 27.80
CA GLN A 29 4.49 -23.14 28.80
C GLN A 29 3.72 -21.90 29.31
N ASN A 30 4.15 -20.68 28.97
CA ASN A 30 3.46 -19.42 29.32
C ASN A 30 3.07 -18.57 28.10
N ALA A 31 3.10 -19.13 26.88
CA ALA A 31 2.72 -18.39 25.68
C ALA A 31 1.21 -18.09 25.71
N LYS A 32 0.84 -16.80 25.74
CA LYS A 32 -0.56 -16.40 25.52
C LYS A 32 -1.02 -16.97 24.17
N PRO A 33 -2.22 -17.56 24.09
CA PRO A 33 -2.73 -18.10 22.84
C PRO A 33 -2.87 -16.98 21.79
N LEU A 34 -2.78 -17.34 20.52
CA LEU A 34 -3.08 -16.44 19.41
C LEU A 34 -4.48 -15.84 19.61
N SER A 35 -4.59 -14.52 19.48
CA SER A 35 -5.86 -13.81 19.54
C SER A 35 -6.27 -13.34 18.15
N ILE A 36 -7.56 -13.43 17.84
CA ILE A 36 -8.15 -12.90 16.61
C ILE A 36 -9.21 -11.87 17.01
N THR A 37 -8.93 -10.58 16.76
CA THR A 37 -9.95 -9.54 16.80
C THR A 37 -10.77 -9.61 15.52
N ARG A 38 -12.02 -10.09 15.62
CA ARG A 38 -12.92 -10.20 14.47
C ARG A 38 -13.48 -8.83 14.11
N ASN A 39 -13.66 -8.59 12.82
CA ASN A 39 -14.34 -7.40 12.32
C ASN A 39 -15.85 -7.50 12.62
N SER A 40 -16.28 -6.98 13.76
CA SER A 40 -17.67 -7.01 14.20
C SER A 40 -18.18 -5.66 14.69
N ALA A 41 -17.35 -4.61 14.65
CA ALA A 41 -17.78 -3.26 14.99
C ALA A 41 -18.55 -2.64 13.80
N PRO A 42 -19.62 -1.87 14.04
CA PRO A 42 -20.21 -1.04 13.00
C PRO A 42 -19.16 -0.05 12.45
N PRO A 43 -19.29 0.41 11.20
CA PRO A 43 -18.37 1.40 10.63
C PRO A 43 -18.22 2.60 11.58
N PRO A 44 -17.00 3.16 11.71
CA PRO A 44 -16.77 4.28 12.62
C PRO A 44 -17.67 5.46 12.24
N GLN A 45 -18.36 6.02 13.23
CA GLN A 45 -19.19 7.20 13.03
C GLN A 45 -18.30 8.39 12.63
N MET A 46 -18.64 9.01 11.51
CA MET A 46 -18.01 10.25 11.07
C MET A 46 -18.50 11.40 11.96
N ARG A 47 -17.57 12.13 12.57
CA ARG A 47 -17.88 13.27 13.45
C ARG A 47 -16.75 14.28 13.48
N GLU A 48 -17.07 15.50 13.87
CA GLU A 48 -16.04 16.47 14.24
C GLU A 48 -15.39 16.05 15.56
N ALA A 49 -14.10 16.35 15.70
CA ALA A 49 -13.31 15.99 16.86
C ALA A 49 -12.23 17.05 17.11
N GLU A 50 -11.82 17.22 18.37
CA GLU A 50 -10.97 18.32 18.85
C GLU A 50 -9.64 18.47 18.06
N ASN A 51 -9.00 17.35 17.73
CA ASN A 51 -7.70 17.31 17.03
C ASN A 51 -7.81 17.32 15.50
N PHE A 52 -9.00 17.65 15.00
CA PHE A 52 -9.32 17.61 13.58
C PHE A 52 -10.11 18.85 13.18
N THR A 53 -10.01 19.20 11.90
CA THR A 53 -10.98 20.07 11.25
C THR A 53 -11.82 19.23 10.30
N GLY A 54 -13.14 19.41 10.32
CA GLY A 54 -14.09 18.63 9.53
C GLY A 54 -14.42 17.26 10.14
N SER A 55 -15.24 16.48 9.42
CA SER A 55 -15.71 15.18 9.88
C SER A 55 -14.70 14.06 9.63
N VAL A 56 -14.38 13.30 10.68
CA VAL A 56 -13.43 12.19 10.68
C VAL A 56 -14.04 10.96 11.36
N GLY A 57 -13.77 9.78 10.81
CA GLY A 57 -14.07 8.48 11.43
C GLY A 57 -12.78 7.79 11.83
N VAL A 58 -12.66 7.39 13.10
CA VAL A 58 -11.47 6.72 13.65
C VAL A 58 -11.86 5.34 14.15
N GLU A 59 -11.13 4.32 13.70
CA GLU A 59 -11.30 2.92 14.09
C GLU A 59 -9.96 2.40 14.63
N PRO A 60 -9.86 2.13 15.94
CA PRO A 60 -8.69 1.46 16.51
C PRO A 60 -8.54 0.04 15.93
N LEU A 61 -7.34 -0.31 15.46
CA LEU A 61 -7.06 -1.62 14.88
C LEU A 61 -6.12 -2.45 15.75
N LEU A 62 -5.12 -1.79 16.34
CA LEU A 62 -4.11 -2.44 17.14
C LEU A 62 -3.65 -1.52 18.28
N GLU A 63 -3.57 -2.10 19.47
CA GLU A 63 -3.06 -1.44 20.67
C GLU A 63 -1.69 -2.00 21.03
N ALA A 64 -0.82 -1.13 21.53
CA ALA A 64 0.51 -1.52 21.97
C ALA A 64 0.41 -2.49 23.15
N THR A 65 1.10 -3.63 23.04
CA THR A 65 1.15 -4.67 24.07
C THR A 65 2.59 -5.09 24.26
N ILE A 66 3.15 -4.83 25.44
CA ILE A 66 4.55 -5.13 25.78
C ILE A 66 4.84 -6.62 25.48
N PRO A 67 5.95 -6.94 24.78
CA PRO A 67 7.07 -6.07 24.42
C PRO A 67 6.87 -5.23 23.14
N SER A 68 5.80 -5.44 22.38
CA SER A 68 5.50 -4.63 21.21
C SER A 68 5.05 -3.22 21.62
N ARG A 69 5.57 -2.22 20.91
CA ARG A 69 5.22 -0.80 21.10
C ARG A 69 4.27 -0.30 20.01
N LEU A 70 3.98 -1.13 19.01
CA LEU A 70 3.20 -0.74 17.84
C LEU A 70 1.74 -0.51 18.21
N ALA A 71 1.20 0.65 17.82
CA ALA A 71 -0.19 1.04 17.93
C ALA A 71 -0.67 1.57 16.57
N GLY A 72 -1.96 1.43 16.28
CA GLY A 72 -2.46 1.82 14.97
C GLY A 72 -3.98 1.74 14.83
N GLY A 73 -4.46 2.47 13.83
CA GLY A 73 -5.88 2.60 13.56
C GLY A 73 -6.13 2.98 12.11
N ARG A 74 -7.36 2.76 11.66
CA ARG A 74 -7.87 3.26 10.38
C ARG A 74 -8.52 4.61 10.62
N VAL A 75 -8.17 5.59 9.80
CA VAL A 75 -8.74 6.94 9.86
C VAL A 75 -9.34 7.27 8.50
N THR A 76 -10.58 7.75 8.49
CA THR A 76 -11.28 8.22 7.30
C THR A 76 -11.63 9.68 7.46
N PHE A 77 -11.23 10.50 6.49
CA PHE A 77 -11.50 11.94 6.41
C PHE A 77 -12.59 12.19 5.37
N ALA A 78 -13.61 12.97 5.72
CA ALA A 78 -14.51 13.58 4.74
C ALA A 78 -13.74 14.60 3.87
N PRO A 79 -14.24 14.99 2.68
CA PRO A 79 -13.60 16.06 1.90
C PRO A 79 -13.41 17.32 2.75
N GLY A 80 -12.24 17.96 2.66
CA GLY A 80 -11.87 19.11 3.47
C GLY A 80 -11.36 18.78 4.88
N ALA A 81 -11.54 17.54 5.37
CA ALA A 81 -11.17 17.18 6.73
C ALA A 81 -9.68 16.85 6.85
N ARG A 82 -9.05 17.29 7.95
CA ARG A 82 -7.61 17.10 8.21
C ARG A 82 -7.30 17.09 9.70
N THR A 83 -6.15 16.53 10.06
CA THR A 83 -5.61 16.65 11.42
C THR A 83 -5.23 18.09 11.74
N ASN A 84 -5.11 18.41 13.03
CA ASN A 84 -4.27 19.52 13.48
C ASN A 84 -2.79 19.23 13.15
N TRP A 85 -1.94 20.24 13.25
CA TRP A 85 -0.51 20.02 13.28
C TRP A 85 -0.16 19.14 14.48
N HIS A 86 0.76 18.20 14.28
CA HIS A 86 1.22 17.31 15.33
C HIS A 86 2.58 16.70 15.00
N SER A 87 3.19 16.05 15.98
CA SER A 87 4.40 15.24 15.80
C SER A 87 4.25 13.88 16.49
N HIS A 88 5.09 12.92 16.08
CA HIS A 88 5.17 11.60 16.70
C HIS A 88 6.59 11.35 17.20
N PRO A 89 6.80 10.96 18.46
CA PRO A 89 8.12 10.84 19.07
C PRO A 89 8.94 9.66 18.51
N MET A 90 8.27 8.67 17.93
CA MET A 90 8.90 7.51 17.28
C MET A 90 8.61 7.47 15.77
N GLY A 91 8.11 8.58 15.21
CA GLY A 91 7.65 8.66 13.83
C GLY A 91 6.29 8.01 13.59
N GLN A 92 5.86 8.06 12.34
CA GLN A 92 4.55 7.55 11.90
C GLN A 92 4.66 6.98 10.48
N THR A 93 4.02 5.84 10.26
CA THR A 93 3.79 5.30 8.92
C THR A 93 2.31 5.37 8.58
N LEU A 94 1.99 5.94 7.43
CA LEU A 94 0.65 5.88 6.83
C LEU A 94 0.65 4.91 5.64
N ILE A 95 -0.41 4.12 5.52
CA ILE A 95 -0.68 3.29 4.34
C ILE A 95 -2.04 3.69 3.81
N VAL A 96 -2.10 4.30 2.62
CA VAL A 96 -3.36 4.79 2.05
C VAL A 96 -4.17 3.64 1.45
N THR A 97 -5.40 3.49 1.92
CA THR A 97 -6.29 2.36 1.55
C THR A 97 -7.50 2.76 0.72
N ALA A 98 -7.84 4.05 0.63
CA ALA A 98 -8.87 4.55 -0.29
C ALA A 98 -8.77 6.07 -0.51
N GLY A 99 -9.20 6.49 -1.69
CA GLY A 99 -9.35 7.91 -2.03
C GLY A 99 -8.04 8.67 -2.23
N ALA A 100 -8.09 9.98 -2.00
CA ALA A 100 -6.97 10.89 -2.19
C ALA A 100 -6.93 11.92 -1.06
N GLY A 101 -5.72 12.38 -0.74
CA GLY A 101 -5.49 13.34 0.31
C GLY A 101 -4.19 14.09 0.17
N TRP A 102 -3.87 14.87 1.19
CA TRP A 102 -2.65 15.63 1.29
C TRP A 102 -1.90 15.31 2.58
N VAL A 103 -0.58 15.40 2.51
CA VAL A 103 0.33 15.42 3.66
C VAL A 103 1.30 16.59 3.50
N GLN A 104 1.67 17.20 4.62
CA GLN A 104 2.64 18.28 4.64
C GLN A 104 3.38 18.32 5.97
N GLN A 105 4.71 18.38 5.91
CA GLN A 105 5.54 18.75 7.05
C GLN A 105 5.70 20.27 7.15
N GLU A 106 5.94 20.80 8.34
CA GLU A 106 6.13 22.24 8.54
C GLU A 106 7.29 22.77 7.69
N GLY A 107 7.07 23.92 7.04
CA GLY A 107 8.03 24.51 6.10
C GLY A 107 8.22 23.74 4.79
N GLY A 108 7.63 22.54 4.66
CA GLY A 108 7.71 21.70 3.47
C GLY A 108 6.58 21.93 2.47
N GLU A 109 6.72 21.31 1.30
CA GLU A 109 5.68 21.32 0.27
C GLU A 109 4.53 20.37 0.65
N LYS A 110 3.29 20.78 0.35
CA LYS A 110 2.10 19.93 0.46
C LYS A 110 2.08 18.92 -0.69
N GLN A 111 2.04 17.63 -0.37
CA GLN A 111 2.12 16.53 -1.33
C GLN A 111 0.80 15.76 -1.37
N GLU A 112 0.41 15.30 -2.57
CA GLU A 112 -0.73 14.41 -2.75
C GLU A 112 -0.37 12.97 -2.39
N ILE A 113 -1.30 12.29 -1.73
CA ILE A 113 -1.22 10.88 -1.37
C ILE A 113 -2.50 10.17 -1.85
N LYS A 114 -2.36 8.99 -2.43
CA LYS A 114 -3.45 8.20 -3.04
C LYS A 114 -3.33 6.71 -2.69
N LEU A 115 -4.36 5.94 -3.04
CA LEU A 115 -4.42 4.50 -2.83
C LEU A 115 -3.08 3.80 -3.17
N GLY A 116 -2.53 3.08 -2.20
CA GLY A 116 -1.28 2.32 -2.34
C GLY A 116 -0.02 3.06 -1.89
N ASP A 117 -0.08 4.38 -1.69
CA ASP A 117 1.06 5.15 -1.20
C ASP A 117 1.35 4.81 0.28
N VAL A 118 2.64 4.82 0.61
CA VAL A 118 3.16 4.67 1.97
C VAL A 118 3.90 5.94 2.34
N VAL A 119 3.47 6.59 3.42
CA VAL A 119 4.09 7.82 3.93
C VAL A 119 4.86 7.48 5.19
N TRP A 120 6.13 7.86 5.26
CA TRP A 120 6.93 7.82 6.48
C TRP A 120 7.18 9.25 6.96
N THR A 121 6.73 9.56 8.16
CA THR A 121 7.06 10.81 8.85
C THR A 121 8.07 10.52 9.96
N PRO A 122 9.30 11.06 9.87
CA PRO A 122 10.33 10.83 10.88
C PRO A 122 9.94 11.31 12.29
N PRO A 123 10.59 10.77 13.35
CA PRO A 123 10.41 11.22 14.72
C PRO A 123 10.51 12.74 14.89
N GLY A 124 9.57 13.32 15.62
CA GLY A 124 9.55 14.75 15.97
C GLY A 124 9.17 15.71 14.83
N VAL A 125 9.01 15.22 13.59
CA VAL A 125 8.62 16.08 12.47
C VAL A 125 7.18 16.56 12.66
N LYS A 126 7.02 17.89 12.74
CA LYS A 126 5.70 18.53 12.77
C LYS A 126 5.05 18.43 11.39
N HIS A 127 3.85 17.87 11.33
CA HIS A 127 3.15 17.61 10.08
C HIS A 127 1.62 17.60 10.28
N TRP A 128 0.91 17.60 9.16
CA TRP A 128 -0.52 17.29 9.11
C TRP A 128 -0.82 16.43 7.88
N HIS A 129 -1.95 15.74 7.93
CA HIS A 129 -2.49 15.01 6.79
C HIS A 129 -4.01 15.01 6.80
N GLY A 130 -4.64 14.81 5.64
CA GLY A 130 -6.09 14.84 5.52
C GLY A 130 -6.58 14.65 4.08
N ALA A 131 -7.89 14.71 3.92
CA ALA A 131 -8.55 14.65 2.61
C ALA A 131 -8.24 15.86 1.73
N THR A 132 -8.36 15.69 0.41
CA THR A 132 -8.42 16.82 -0.52
C THR A 132 -9.74 17.57 -0.34
N THR A 133 -9.92 18.67 -1.07
CA THR A 133 -11.15 19.46 -1.05
C THR A 133 -12.37 18.70 -1.58
N THR A 134 -12.16 17.69 -2.41
CA THR A 134 -13.21 16.98 -3.17
C THR A 134 -13.32 15.51 -2.80
N ASP A 135 -12.20 14.88 -2.43
CA ASP A 135 -12.12 13.44 -2.23
C ASP A 135 -12.05 13.11 -0.76
N ARG A 136 -12.59 11.93 -0.41
CA ARG A 136 -12.33 11.34 0.91
C ARG A 136 -10.93 10.75 0.93
N LEU A 137 -10.35 10.64 2.11
CA LEU A 137 -9.11 9.87 2.33
C LEU A 137 -9.37 8.81 3.40
N THR A 138 -8.94 7.58 3.15
CA THR A 138 -8.80 6.56 4.20
C THR A 138 -7.39 6.01 4.20
N HIS A 139 -6.77 5.96 5.38
CA HIS A 139 -5.46 5.33 5.58
C HIS A 139 -5.41 4.53 6.88
N ILE A 140 -4.47 3.60 6.98
CA ILE A 140 -4.02 3.01 8.24
C ILE A 140 -2.86 3.86 8.75
N ALA A 141 -2.92 4.30 10.00
CA ALA A 141 -1.83 4.98 10.68
C ALA A 141 -1.17 4.04 11.70
N LEU A 142 0.15 3.96 11.66
CA LEU A 142 0.98 3.14 12.54
C LEU A 142 1.97 4.04 13.28
N THR A 143 2.07 3.85 14.59
CA THR A 143 2.97 4.61 15.49
C THR A 143 3.53 3.69 16.55
N GLU A 144 4.68 4.03 17.12
CA GLU A 144 5.19 3.34 18.31
C GLU A 144 4.97 4.17 19.58
N GLN A 145 4.57 3.49 20.65
CA GLN A 145 4.36 4.07 21.98
C GLN A 145 5.68 4.19 22.73
N GLN A 146 5.93 5.36 23.34
CA GLN A 146 7.03 5.53 24.30
C GLN A 146 6.75 4.81 25.62
N PRO A 147 7.78 4.53 26.45
CA PRO A 147 7.59 3.90 27.76
C PRO A 147 6.62 4.64 28.70
N ASP A 148 6.51 5.97 28.57
CA ASP A 148 5.57 6.81 29.31
C ASP A 148 4.14 6.79 28.75
N GLY A 149 3.89 5.99 27.71
CA GLY A 149 2.60 5.87 27.04
C GLY A 149 2.35 6.90 25.93
N LYS A 150 3.22 7.90 25.74
CA LYS A 150 2.99 8.95 24.73
C LYS A 150 3.24 8.42 23.31
N ARG A 151 2.38 8.87 22.38
CA ARG A 151 2.45 8.55 20.94
C ARG A 151 2.38 9.75 20.03
N VAL A 152 1.82 10.86 20.48
CA VAL A 152 1.53 12.03 19.65
C VAL A 152 1.63 13.29 20.51
N GLU A 153 2.13 14.35 19.91
CA GLU A 153 2.09 15.70 20.47
C GLU A 153 1.23 16.57 19.54
N TRP A 154 0.03 16.91 20.01
CA TRP A 154 -0.91 17.74 19.27
C TRP A 154 -0.58 19.22 19.41
N MET A 155 -0.77 19.96 18.32
CA MET A 155 -0.48 21.38 18.23
C MET A 155 -1.69 22.12 17.62
N GLU A 156 -1.46 23.30 17.05
CA GLU A 156 -2.51 24.16 16.52
C GLU A 156 -3.22 23.58 15.28
N LYS A 157 -4.41 24.09 15.00
CA LYS A 157 -5.17 23.74 13.80
C LYS A 157 -4.42 24.15 12.53
N VAL A 158 -4.53 23.34 11.48
CA VAL A 158 -4.18 23.76 10.12
C VAL A 158 -5.22 24.77 9.64
N SER A 159 -4.79 26.03 9.52
CA SER A 159 -5.66 27.11 9.03
C SER A 159 -6.15 26.85 7.61
N ASP A 160 -7.30 27.44 7.23
CA ASP A 160 -7.82 27.32 5.87
C ASP A 160 -6.85 27.89 4.83
N ALA A 161 -6.07 28.92 5.18
CA ALA A 161 -5.03 29.46 4.30
C ALA A 161 -3.91 28.45 4.04
N GLN A 162 -3.42 27.76 5.09
CA GLN A 162 -2.44 26.67 4.94
C GLN A 162 -3.02 25.50 4.14
N TYR A 163 -4.27 25.12 4.41
CA TYR A 163 -4.95 24.04 3.72
C TYR A 163 -5.17 24.34 2.24
N ASN A 164 -5.56 25.57 1.89
CA ASN A 164 -5.85 25.98 0.52
C ASN A 164 -4.62 26.41 -0.28
N ALA A 165 -3.43 26.47 0.33
CA ALA A 165 -2.19 26.74 -0.39
C ALA A 165 -1.98 25.68 -1.50
N PRO A 166 -1.52 26.06 -2.70
CA PRO A 166 -1.40 25.14 -3.82
C PRO A 166 -0.45 23.98 -3.48
N ALA A 167 -0.91 22.75 -3.72
CA ALA A 167 -0.03 21.59 -3.73
C ALA A 167 0.89 21.69 -4.95
N LYS A 168 2.20 21.52 -4.77
CA LYS A 168 3.06 21.22 -5.91
C LYS A 168 3.01 19.72 -6.12
N VAL A 169 2.45 19.32 -7.25
CA VAL A 169 2.47 17.92 -7.68
C VAL A 169 3.92 17.54 -7.93
N GLN A 170 4.48 16.69 -7.07
CA GLN A 170 5.81 16.16 -7.30
C GLN A 170 5.71 15.24 -8.53
N ALA A 171 6.28 15.67 -9.65
CA ALA A 171 6.34 14.85 -10.85
C ALA A 171 7.17 13.60 -10.54
N VAL A 172 6.52 12.44 -10.61
CA VAL A 172 7.23 11.16 -10.65
C VAL A 172 8.24 11.26 -11.80
N PRO A 173 9.54 10.94 -11.60
CA PRO A 173 10.53 11.00 -12.67
C PRO A 173 10.03 10.21 -13.88
N ALA A 174 9.95 10.87 -15.04
CA ALA A 174 9.50 10.23 -16.26
C ALA A 174 10.45 9.06 -16.58
N PRO A 175 9.93 7.84 -16.88
CA PRO A 175 10.75 6.81 -17.48
C PRO A 175 11.29 7.34 -18.83
N ALA A 176 12.51 6.91 -19.17
CA ALA A 176 13.18 7.31 -20.41
C ALA A 176 12.25 7.14 -21.62
N ARG A 177 12.09 8.19 -22.43
CA ARG A 177 11.24 8.17 -23.63
C ARG A 177 11.68 7.05 -24.56
N LEU A 178 10.86 6.02 -24.71
CA LEU A 178 11.01 5.05 -25.79
C LEU A 178 10.35 5.61 -27.06
N SER A 179 11.21 5.82 -28.07
CA SER A 179 11.00 6.00 -29.51
C SER A 179 9.65 6.50 -30.05
N THR A 180 9.77 7.57 -30.85
CA THR A 180 8.78 8.05 -31.80
C THR A 180 8.75 7.18 -33.06
N THR A 181 7.77 6.27 -33.22
CA THR A 181 6.99 6.13 -34.47
C THR A 181 5.89 5.05 -34.41
N ASN A 182 4.69 5.47 -34.83
CA ASN A 182 3.73 4.79 -35.72
C ASN A 182 2.94 3.55 -35.25
N ASN A 183 2.32 3.60 -34.08
CA ASN A 183 0.88 3.33 -33.90
C ASN A 183 0.56 3.69 -32.45
N ARG A 184 -0.04 4.85 -32.17
CA ARG A 184 -0.39 5.28 -30.81
C ARG A 184 -1.91 5.23 -30.66
N PRO A 185 -2.50 4.06 -30.30
CA PRO A 185 -3.94 3.90 -30.24
C PRO A 185 -4.59 4.89 -29.29
N SER A 186 -3.97 5.13 -28.13
CA SER A 186 -4.50 6.03 -27.12
C SER A 186 -4.37 7.49 -27.56
N ALA A 187 -3.28 7.86 -28.23
CA ALA A 187 -3.17 9.19 -28.83
C ALA A 187 -4.26 9.48 -29.87
N ARG A 188 -4.71 8.49 -30.63
CA ARG A 188 -5.85 8.67 -31.55
C ARG A 188 -7.20 8.72 -30.84
N ALA A 189 -7.38 7.90 -29.81
CA ALA A 189 -8.67 7.76 -29.15
C ALA A 189 -8.99 8.91 -28.20
N ILE A 190 -7.97 9.43 -27.51
CA ILE A 190 -8.13 10.41 -26.42
C ILE A 190 -7.05 11.50 -26.42
N GLY A 191 -6.14 11.55 -27.40
CA GLY A 191 -4.99 12.45 -27.34
C GLY A 191 -5.31 13.92 -27.58
N ASP A 192 -6.41 14.22 -28.26
CA ASP A 192 -6.94 15.58 -28.44
C ASP A 192 -7.50 16.16 -27.13
N PHE A 193 -8.14 15.32 -26.32
CA PHE A 193 -8.76 15.70 -25.05
C PHE A 193 -7.82 15.53 -23.84
N SER A 194 -7.03 14.46 -23.82
CA SER A 194 -6.14 14.08 -22.71
C SER A 194 -4.77 13.59 -23.22
N PRO A 195 -3.92 14.52 -23.72
CA PRO A 195 -2.66 14.17 -24.37
C PRO A 195 -1.70 13.41 -23.44
N LYS A 196 -1.66 13.77 -22.14
CA LYS A 196 -0.78 13.10 -21.20
C LYS A 196 -1.27 11.68 -20.87
N LEU A 197 -2.58 11.47 -20.75
CA LEU A 197 -3.13 10.14 -20.50
C LEU A 197 -2.90 9.22 -21.70
N ALA A 198 -3.06 9.74 -22.91
CA ALA A 198 -2.68 9.03 -24.14
C ALA A 198 -1.21 8.63 -24.12
N GLU A 199 -0.31 9.58 -23.85
CA GLU A 199 1.14 9.35 -23.78
C GLU A 199 1.49 8.23 -22.79
N ILE A 200 1.02 8.32 -21.54
CA ILE A 200 1.36 7.31 -20.53
C ILE A 200 0.71 5.94 -20.81
N THR A 201 -0.44 5.92 -21.48
CA THR A 201 -1.10 4.65 -21.85
C THR A 201 -0.30 3.94 -22.95
N ASP A 202 0.14 4.68 -23.96
CA ASP A 202 0.89 4.10 -25.07
C ASP A 202 2.35 3.81 -24.65
N ASP A 203 3.05 4.78 -24.05
CA ASP A 203 4.49 4.73 -23.81
C ASP A 203 4.86 4.00 -22.51
N VAL A 204 4.05 4.11 -21.44
CA VAL A 204 4.38 3.49 -20.14
C VAL A 204 3.60 2.19 -19.93
N LEU A 205 2.27 2.22 -20.05
CA LEU A 205 1.47 1.03 -19.79
C LEU A 205 1.76 -0.04 -20.83
N TYR A 206 1.46 0.22 -22.11
CA TYR A 206 1.53 -0.84 -23.13
C TYR A 206 2.94 -1.07 -23.68
N ALA A 207 3.76 -0.04 -23.89
CA ALA A 207 5.10 -0.21 -24.44
C ALA A 207 6.18 -0.63 -23.42
N ASP A 208 6.00 -0.35 -22.11
CA ASP A 208 6.92 -0.79 -21.05
C ASP A 208 6.27 -1.86 -20.17
N VAL A 209 5.31 -1.51 -19.31
CA VAL A 209 4.83 -2.40 -18.24
C VAL A 209 4.29 -3.73 -18.79
N TRP A 210 3.59 -3.72 -19.92
CA TRP A 210 3.07 -4.94 -20.56
C TRP A 210 4.12 -5.78 -21.28
N GLU A 211 5.30 -5.23 -21.57
CA GLU A 211 6.42 -5.91 -22.25
C GLU A 211 7.47 -6.48 -21.29
N ARG A 212 7.42 -6.10 -20.01
CA ARG A 212 8.39 -6.55 -19.01
C ARG A 212 8.38 -8.09 -18.85
N PRO A 213 9.54 -8.76 -18.90
CA PRO A 213 9.64 -10.22 -19.07
C PRO A 213 9.23 -11.05 -17.85
N GLN A 214 9.13 -10.44 -16.67
CA GLN A 214 8.80 -11.14 -15.42
C GLN A 214 7.38 -11.71 -15.39
N LEU A 215 6.49 -11.18 -16.24
CA LEU A 215 5.15 -11.71 -16.41
C LEU A 215 4.76 -11.62 -17.88
N SER A 216 4.33 -12.74 -18.46
CA SER A 216 3.94 -12.80 -19.86
C SER A 216 2.72 -11.93 -20.14
N ARG A 217 2.52 -11.49 -21.40
CA ARG A 217 1.30 -10.77 -21.81
C ARG A 217 0.03 -11.58 -21.54
N ARG A 218 0.11 -12.91 -21.66
CA ARG A 218 -0.98 -13.84 -21.29
C ARG A 218 -1.34 -13.68 -19.82
N ASP A 219 -0.37 -13.81 -18.93
CA ASP A 219 -0.60 -13.79 -17.48
C ASP A 219 -1.01 -12.40 -16.99
N ARG A 220 -0.43 -11.34 -17.56
CA ARG A 220 -0.89 -9.95 -17.32
C ARG A 220 -2.35 -9.76 -17.68
N SER A 221 -2.80 -10.40 -18.76
CA SER A 221 -4.21 -10.35 -19.16
C SER A 221 -5.10 -11.07 -18.17
N LEU A 222 -4.70 -12.26 -17.69
CA LEU A 222 -5.44 -12.99 -16.63
C LEU A 222 -5.54 -12.19 -15.34
N VAL A 223 -4.43 -11.60 -14.88
CA VAL A 223 -4.41 -10.74 -13.68
C VAL A 223 -5.32 -9.52 -13.86
N THR A 224 -5.28 -8.88 -15.03
CA THR A 224 -6.12 -7.73 -15.33
C THR A 224 -7.61 -8.12 -15.36
N VAL A 225 -7.95 -9.24 -15.98
CA VAL A 225 -9.33 -9.78 -16.01
C VAL A 225 -9.82 -10.08 -14.59
N ALA A 226 -9.04 -10.80 -13.78
CA ALA A 226 -9.38 -11.10 -12.40
C ALA A 226 -9.61 -9.81 -11.55
N ALA A 227 -8.76 -8.80 -11.72
CA ALA A 227 -8.92 -7.52 -11.04
C ALA A 227 -10.20 -6.78 -11.45
N LEU A 228 -10.53 -6.75 -12.74
CA LEU A 228 -11.75 -6.11 -13.26
C LEU A 228 -13.03 -6.83 -12.79
N ILE A 229 -12.98 -8.15 -12.64
CA ILE A 229 -14.06 -8.94 -12.04
C ILE A 229 -14.22 -8.56 -10.56
N ALA A 230 -13.12 -8.51 -9.80
CA ALA A 230 -13.15 -8.14 -8.39
C ALA A 230 -13.74 -6.75 -8.16
N MET A 231 -13.42 -5.80 -9.03
CA MET A 231 -13.91 -4.41 -8.97
C MET A 231 -15.30 -4.21 -9.57
N ASN A 232 -15.93 -5.26 -10.12
CA ASN A 232 -17.19 -5.18 -10.88
C ASN A 232 -17.17 -4.06 -11.94
N ARG A 233 -16.22 -4.13 -12.89
CA ARG A 233 -16.04 -3.14 -13.99
C ARG A 233 -16.36 -3.75 -15.36
N PRO A 234 -17.63 -4.09 -15.65
CA PRO A 234 -18.00 -4.82 -16.87
C PRO A 234 -17.67 -4.07 -18.17
N ASP A 235 -17.77 -2.73 -18.17
CA ASP A 235 -17.51 -1.90 -19.36
C ASP A 235 -16.06 -2.03 -19.86
N GLN A 236 -15.11 -2.16 -18.94
CA GLN A 236 -13.69 -2.38 -19.26
C GLN A 236 -13.39 -3.88 -19.43
N LEU A 237 -14.12 -4.75 -18.75
CA LEU A 237 -13.89 -6.18 -18.77
C LEU A 237 -13.96 -6.77 -20.19
N ARG A 238 -14.91 -6.28 -21.02
CA ARG A 238 -15.08 -6.77 -22.40
C ARG A 238 -13.81 -6.63 -23.25
N SER A 239 -13.23 -5.42 -23.27
CA SER A 239 -12.04 -5.14 -24.09
C SER A 239 -10.83 -5.92 -23.57
N HIS A 240 -10.74 -6.15 -22.26
CA HIS A 240 -9.66 -6.90 -21.64
C HIS A 240 -9.79 -8.43 -21.78
N ILE A 241 -10.99 -9.00 -21.80
CA ILE A 241 -11.19 -10.41 -22.19
C ILE A 241 -10.82 -10.62 -23.67
N THR A 242 -11.18 -9.67 -24.54
CA THR A 242 -10.77 -9.71 -25.95
C THR A 242 -9.25 -9.69 -26.10
N ARG A 243 -8.56 -8.79 -25.37
CA ARG A 243 -7.10 -8.73 -25.33
C ARG A 243 -6.48 -9.99 -24.73
N ALA A 244 -7.08 -10.56 -23.68
CA ALA A 244 -6.62 -11.80 -23.07
C ALA A 244 -6.59 -12.94 -24.09
N ARG A 245 -7.64 -13.05 -24.90
CA ARG A 245 -7.70 -14.00 -26.00
C ARG A 245 -6.62 -13.75 -27.06
N THR A 246 -6.41 -12.50 -27.48
CA THR A 246 -5.31 -12.14 -28.40
C THR A 246 -3.94 -12.53 -27.83
N ASN A 247 -3.77 -12.45 -26.51
CA ASN A 247 -2.56 -12.86 -25.81
C ASN A 247 -2.51 -14.36 -25.46
N GLY A 248 -3.43 -15.17 -25.98
CA GLY A 248 -3.41 -16.63 -25.86
C GLY A 248 -4.14 -17.21 -24.65
N VAL A 249 -4.95 -16.44 -23.93
CA VAL A 249 -5.83 -16.98 -22.88
C VAL A 249 -7.05 -17.64 -23.53
N THR A 250 -7.33 -18.90 -23.16
CA THR A 250 -8.44 -19.66 -23.76
C THR A 250 -9.79 -19.31 -23.12
N LEU A 251 -10.89 -19.76 -23.74
CA LEU A 251 -12.23 -19.62 -23.16
C LEU A 251 -12.30 -20.35 -21.81
N GLU A 252 -11.76 -21.56 -21.75
CA GLU A 252 -11.74 -22.39 -20.55
C GLU A 252 -11.00 -21.68 -19.42
N GLU A 253 -9.86 -21.07 -19.71
CA GLU A 253 -9.07 -20.33 -18.71
C GLU A 253 -9.79 -19.07 -18.20
N VAL A 254 -10.51 -18.36 -19.09
CA VAL A 254 -11.36 -17.22 -18.69
C VAL A 254 -12.51 -17.70 -17.81
N VAL A 255 -13.19 -18.79 -18.18
CA VAL A 255 -14.29 -19.35 -17.41
C VAL A 255 -13.81 -19.83 -16.04
N GLU A 256 -12.68 -20.54 -15.97
CA GLU A 256 -12.12 -20.98 -14.69
C GLU A 256 -11.69 -19.81 -13.82
N THR A 257 -11.13 -18.74 -14.41
CA THR A 257 -10.84 -17.50 -13.68
C THR A 257 -12.11 -16.90 -13.08
N ILE A 258 -13.20 -16.80 -13.86
CA ILE A 258 -14.48 -16.26 -13.38
C ILE A 258 -15.06 -17.13 -12.26
N THR A 259 -15.04 -18.46 -12.43
CA THR A 259 -15.51 -19.42 -11.42
C THR A 259 -14.70 -19.30 -10.14
N HIS A 260 -13.38 -19.22 -10.23
CA HIS A 260 -12.51 -19.01 -9.07
C HIS A 260 -12.83 -17.69 -8.37
N MET A 261 -12.99 -16.61 -9.14
CA MET A 261 -13.31 -15.29 -8.60
C MET A 261 -14.69 -15.24 -7.92
N ALA A 262 -15.63 -16.14 -8.21
CA ALA A 262 -16.92 -16.19 -7.52
C ALA A 262 -16.79 -16.35 -5.99
N PHE A 263 -15.75 -17.05 -5.54
CA PHE A 263 -15.49 -17.30 -4.11
C PHE A 263 -14.84 -16.11 -3.40
N TYR A 264 -14.10 -15.26 -4.14
CA TYR A 264 -13.34 -14.15 -3.56
C TYR A 264 -13.95 -12.78 -3.81
N ALA A 265 -14.64 -12.62 -4.94
CA ALA A 265 -15.29 -11.38 -5.37
C ALA A 265 -16.83 -11.47 -5.33
N GLY A 266 -17.39 -12.63 -5.00
CA GLY A 266 -18.82 -12.85 -4.87
C GLY A 266 -19.53 -13.29 -6.15
N TRP A 267 -20.59 -14.07 -5.98
CA TRP A 267 -21.39 -14.63 -7.08
C TRP A 267 -21.95 -13.58 -8.07
N PRO A 268 -22.47 -12.41 -7.63
CA PRO A 268 -22.96 -11.39 -8.57
C PRO A 268 -21.90 -10.86 -9.55
N ASN A 269 -20.66 -10.68 -9.08
CA ASN A 269 -19.56 -10.24 -9.93
C ASN A 269 -19.19 -11.32 -10.95
N ALA A 270 -19.18 -12.59 -10.53
CA ALA A 270 -18.91 -13.72 -11.42
C ALA A 270 -20.00 -13.88 -12.50
N ILE A 271 -21.29 -13.76 -12.13
CA ILE A 271 -22.40 -13.82 -13.10
C ILE A 271 -22.32 -12.67 -14.12
N THR A 272 -22.03 -11.46 -13.65
CA THR A 272 -21.83 -10.29 -14.53
C THR A 272 -20.67 -10.53 -15.49
N ALA A 273 -19.54 -11.02 -14.98
CA ALA A 273 -18.36 -11.33 -15.78
C ALA A 273 -18.61 -12.44 -16.81
N LEU A 274 -19.38 -13.47 -16.43
CA LEU A 274 -19.75 -14.57 -17.32
C LEU A 274 -20.63 -14.07 -18.48
N GLY A 275 -21.54 -13.12 -18.23
CA GLY A 275 -22.30 -12.45 -19.27
C GLY A 275 -21.40 -11.76 -20.30
N VAL A 276 -20.43 -10.98 -19.83
CA VAL A 276 -19.44 -10.30 -20.69
C VAL A 276 -18.59 -11.31 -21.47
N ALA A 277 -18.09 -12.35 -20.81
CA ALA A 277 -17.28 -13.40 -21.46
C ALA A 277 -18.06 -14.09 -22.57
N ARG A 278 -19.33 -14.45 -22.30
CA ARG A 278 -20.22 -15.07 -23.29
C ARG A 278 -20.32 -14.23 -24.55
N GLU A 279 -20.53 -12.93 -24.43
CA GLU A 279 -20.64 -12.05 -25.58
C GLU A 279 -19.34 -11.97 -26.40
N VAL A 280 -18.19 -11.87 -25.74
CA VAL A 280 -16.88 -11.83 -26.42
C VAL A 280 -16.61 -13.12 -27.22
N PHE A 281 -16.95 -14.28 -26.66
CA PHE A 281 -16.68 -15.57 -27.29
C PHE A 281 -17.77 -16.03 -28.26
N GLN A 282 -19.03 -15.61 -28.11
CA GLN A 282 -20.12 -15.95 -29.04
C GLN A 282 -20.11 -15.12 -30.33
N THR A 283 -19.56 -13.90 -30.32
CA THR A 283 -19.55 -13.01 -31.50
C THR A 283 -18.65 -13.53 -32.65
N ASN A 284 -17.88 -14.62 -32.43
CA ASN A 284 -16.92 -15.16 -33.40
C ASN A 284 -17.30 -16.55 -33.98
N GLN A 285 -18.56 -16.97 -33.86
CA GLN A 285 -19.09 -18.18 -34.50
C GLN A 285 -20.06 -17.89 -35.68
N ARG A 286 -20.00 -16.70 -36.28
CA ARG A 286 -20.74 -16.35 -37.51
C ARG A 286 -19.79 -15.91 -38.61
#